data_AF-A0A544XSY1-F1
#
_entry.id   AF-A0A544XSY1-F1
#
_cell.length_a   1.000
_cell.length_b   1.000
_cell.length_c   1.000
_cell.angle_alpha   90.00
_cell.angle_beta   90.00
_cell.angle_gamma   90.00
#
_symmetry.space_group_name_H-M   'P 1'
#
loop_
_entity.id
_entity.type
_entity.pdbx_description
1 polymer ?
#
loop_
_entity_poly.entity_id
_entity_poly.type
_entity_poly.pdbx_seq_one_letter_code
_entity_poly.pdbx_strand_id
1 'polypeptide(L)'
;MQAANGYLAHQFLSDNANERTDQYGGAVTNRIRFAVEVASAVADEIGADRTGLRVSPGNSYNDITEHDTHQVNSALLAALAPLNLAHLHVIHAGDEDLVARLRREWPTALLLNRAGAPLDARIADLDAELADVVTVAAAALANPDLPARLQANAPLNAADPATFYGGDHTGYTDYPTLDAGTEATWHRRATRRAPVEAPPEGEGTG
;
A
#
# COMPACT_ATOMS: atom_id res chain seq x y z
N MET A 1 2.95 -4.72 -13.63
CA MET A 1 2.33 -6.05 -13.74
C MET A 1 2.00 -6.59 -12.35
N GLN A 2 0.78 -7.07 -12.16
CA GLN A 2 0.33 -7.68 -10.91
C GLN A 2 0.50 -9.21 -10.96
N ALA A 3 1.48 -9.73 -10.21
CA ALA A 3 1.76 -11.16 -10.05
C ALA A 3 1.77 -11.56 -8.55
N ALA A 4 0.94 -10.89 -7.76
CA ALA A 4 0.79 -11.08 -6.32
C ALA A 4 -0.66 -11.40 -5.93
N ASN A 5 -0.89 -11.67 -4.63
CA ASN A 5 -2.19 -11.77 -3.96
C ASN A 5 -3.17 -12.75 -4.62
N GLY A 6 -2.65 -13.82 -5.22
CA GLY A 6 -3.45 -14.88 -5.83
C GLY A 6 -4.30 -14.44 -7.02
N TYR A 7 -3.96 -13.32 -7.65
CA TYR A 7 -4.51 -12.96 -8.96
C TYR A 7 -3.88 -13.79 -10.07
N LEU A 8 -4.41 -13.69 -11.29
CA LEU A 8 -4.13 -14.58 -12.41
C LEU A 8 -2.64 -14.93 -12.59
N ALA A 9 -1.75 -13.94 -12.67
CA ALA A 9 -0.33 -14.25 -12.85
C ALA A 9 0.28 -15.00 -11.65
N HIS A 10 -0.15 -14.71 -10.42
CA HIS A 10 0.26 -15.46 -9.22
C HIS A 10 -0.27 -16.91 -9.24
N GLN A 11 -1.49 -17.11 -9.75
CA GLN A 11 -2.07 -18.45 -9.90
C GLN A 11 -1.25 -19.33 -10.85
N PHE A 12 -0.65 -18.77 -11.91
CA PHE A 12 0.27 -19.52 -12.77
C PHE A 12 1.57 -19.90 -12.05
N LEU A 13 2.06 -19.07 -11.13
CA LEU A 13 3.32 -19.31 -10.40
C LEU A 13 3.17 -20.41 -9.34
N SER A 14 2.03 -20.42 -8.66
CA SER A 14 1.72 -21.33 -7.56
C SER A 14 1.40 -22.76 -8.05
N ASP A 15 1.92 -23.74 -7.33
CA ASP A 15 1.75 -25.16 -7.65
C ASP A 15 0.36 -25.71 -7.29
N ASN A 16 -0.35 -25.12 -6.31
CA ASN A 16 -1.71 -25.55 -5.99
C ASN A 16 -2.76 -25.03 -6.98
N ALA A 17 -2.54 -23.85 -7.57
CA ALA A 17 -3.47 -23.24 -8.50
C ALA A 17 -3.20 -23.64 -9.97
N ASN A 18 -1.94 -23.97 -10.31
CA ASN A 18 -1.54 -24.35 -11.66
C ASN A 18 -1.22 -25.83 -11.80
N GLU A 19 -2.28 -26.64 -11.94
CA GLU A 19 -2.20 -28.08 -12.21
C GLU A 19 -2.12 -28.41 -13.72
N ARG A 20 -1.78 -27.44 -14.57
CA ARG A 20 -1.73 -27.66 -16.02
C ARG A 20 -0.59 -28.61 -16.38
N THR A 21 -0.80 -29.37 -17.45
CA THR A 21 0.17 -30.31 -18.01
C THR A 21 0.74 -29.87 -19.36
N ASP A 22 0.40 -28.66 -19.80
CA ASP A 22 0.91 -28.06 -21.03
C ASP A 22 2.15 -27.19 -20.76
N GLN A 23 2.56 -26.41 -21.77
CA GLN A 23 3.75 -25.55 -21.69
C GLN A 23 3.67 -24.41 -20.66
N TYR A 24 2.54 -24.24 -19.99
CA TYR A 24 2.32 -23.22 -18.96
C TYR A 24 2.18 -23.79 -17.54
N GLY A 25 2.31 -25.10 -17.33
CA GLY A 25 2.27 -25.73 -16.00
C GLY A 25 3.28 -26.85 -15.79
N GLY A 26 3.20 -27.46 -14.60
CA GLY A 26 4.14 -28.47 -14.14
C GLY A 26 5.48 -27.88 -13.71
N ALA A 27 6.48 -27.93 -14.57
CA ALA A 27 7.83 -27.45 -14.25
C ALA A 27 7.85 -25.93 -13.96
N VAL A 28 8.75 -25.50 -13.06
CA VAL A 28 8.90 -24.09 -12.68
C VAL A 28 9.07 -23.17 -13.90
N THR A 29 9.85 -23.59 -14.91
CA THR A 29 10.07 -22.83 -16.15
C THR A 29 8.79 -22.61 -16.96
N ASN A 30 7.82 -23.53 -16.89
CA ASN A 30 6.52 -23.38 -17.52
C ASN A 30 5.58 -22.51 -16.70
N ARG A 31 5.60 -22.65 -15.36
CA ARG A 31 4.78 -21.84 -14.45
C ARG A 31 5.11 -20.36 -14.50
N ILE A 32 6.39 -20.00 -14.59
CA ILE A 32 6.81 -18.59 -14.75
C ILE A 32 6.51 -18.03 -16.15
N ARG A 33 6.28 -18.89 -17.16
CA ARG A 33 6.21 -18.49 -18.57
C ARG A 33 5.18 -17.40 -18.82
N PHE A 34 3.97 -17.57 -18.30
CA PHE A 34 2.91 -16.58 -18.46
C PHE A 34 3.31 -15.21 -17.90
N ALA A 35 3.90 -15.19 -16.70
CA ALA A 35 4.33 -13.95 -16.08
C ALA A 35 5.45 -13.27 -16.87
N VAL A 36 6.41 -14.05 -17.38
CA VAL A 36 7.51 -13.57 -18.21
C VAL A 36 7.00 -13.00 -19.54
N GLU A 37 6.12 -13.71 -20.23
CA GLU A 37 5.52 -13.28 -21.49
C GLU A 37 4.75 -11.96 -21.32
N VAL A 38 3.93 -11.84 -20.27
CA VAL A 38 3.17 -10.61 -20.01
C VAL A 38 4.08 -9.44 -19.66
N ALA A 39 5.06 -9.64 -18.75
CA ALA A 39 5.99 -8.57 -18.39
C ALA A 39 6.83 -8.09 -19.58
N SER A 40 7.30 -9.02 -20.41
CA SER A 40 8.07 -8.71 -21.62
C SER A 40 7.22 -7.93 -22.61
N ALA A 41 6.00 -8.39 -22.92
CA ALA A 41 5.12 -7.70 -23.85
C ALA A 41 4.74 -6.29 -23.40
N VAL A 42 4.52 -6.08 -22.09
CA VAL A 42 4.26 -4.75 -21.54
C VAL A 42 5.52 -3.88 -21.63
N ALA A 43 6.69 -4.41 -21.26
CA ALA A 43 7.94 -3.67 -21.35
C ALA A 43 8.33 -3.31 -22.79
N ASP A 44 7.99 -4.14 -23.78
CA ASP A 44 8.22 -3.86 -25.20
C ASP A 44 7.31 -2.73 -25.69
N GLU A 45 6.05 -2.70 -25.26
CA GLU A 45 5.06 -1.71 -25.68
C GLU A 45 5.28 -0.33 -25.01
N ILE A 46 5.48 -0.32 -23.69
CA ILE A 46 5.57 0.92 -22.91
C ILE A 46 6.96 1.20 -22.36
N GLY A 47 7.97 0.39 -22.65
CA GLY A 47 9.31 0.56 -22.09
C GLY A 47 9.47 -0.06 -20.70
N ALA A 48 10.63 -0.68 -20.48
CA ALA A 48 11.00 -1.30 -19.21
C ALA A 48 11.08 -0.30 -18.06
N ASP A 49 11.55 0.92 -18.32
CA ASP A 49 11.65 2.04 -17.38
C ASP A 49 10.28 2.57 -16.89
N ARG A 50 9.18 2.19 -17.55
CA ARG A 50 7.80 2.48 -17.14
C ARG A 50 7.04 1.24 -16.66
N THR A 51 7.71 0.09 -16.59
CA THR A 51 7.11 -1.20 -16.23
C THR A 51 7.66 -1.70 -14.91
N GLY A 52 6.77 -2.01 -13.95
CA GLY A 52 7.14 -2.66 -12.68
C GLY A 52 6.56 -4.05 -12.53
N LEU A 53 7.14 -4.88 -11.66
CA LEU A 53 6.63 -6.19 -11.29
C LEU A 53 6.20 -6.19 -9.81
N ARG A 54 5.00 -6.69 -9.50
CA ARG A 54 4.56 -6.90 -8.11
C ARG A 54 4.39 -8.39 -7.80
N VAL A 55 4.99 -8.86 -6.72
CA VAL A 55 4.97 -10.27 -6.25
C VAL A 55 4.63 -10.35 -4.76
N SER A 56 4.13 -11.50 -4.31
CA SER A 56 3.88 -11.78 -2.89
C SER A 56 4.27 -13.21 -2.52
N PRO A 57 5.57 -13.54 -2.56
CA PRO A 57 6.06 -14.90 -2.29
C PRO A 57 5.58 -15.37 -0.92
N GLY A 58 4.99 -16.57 -0.84
CA GLY A 58 4.49 -17.15 0.41
C GLY A 58 3.20 -16.53 0.95
N ASN A 59 2.59 -15.56 0.26
CA ASN A 59 1.31 -15.01 0.65
C ASN A 59 0.15 -15.95 0.26
N SER A 60 -0.59 -16.43 1.25
CA SER A 60 -1.71 -17.37 1.08
C SER A 60 -3.04 -16.73 0.67
N TYR A 61 -3.07 -15.41 0.46
CA TYR A 61 -4.27 -14.71 0.04
C TYR A 61 -4.86 -15.29 -1.26
N ASN A 62 -6.19 -15.36 -1.34
CA ASN A 62 -6.95 -15.99 -2.44
C ASN A 62 -6.59 -17.47 -2.66
N ASP A 63 -6.56 -18.25 -1.58
CA ASP A 63 -6.37 -19.71 -1.56
C ASP A 63 -5.07 -20.19 -2.22
N ILE A 64 -4.05 -19.34 -2.26
CA ILE A 64 -2.72 -19.72 -2.74
C ILE A 64 -2.01 -20.55 -1.68
N THR A 65 -1.39 -21.63 -2.13
CA THR A 65 -0.42 -22.41 -1.38
C THR A 65 0.79 -22.61 -2.29
N GLU A 66 1.99 -22.41 -1.75
CA GLU A 66 3.24 -22.55 -2.51
C GLU A 66 4.20 -23.45 -1.73
N HIS A 67 4.63 -24.55 -2.33
CA HIS A 67 5.60 -25.46 -1.69
C HIS A 67 7.04 -25.22 -2.15
N ASP A 68 7.23 -24.46 -3.21
CA ASP A 68 8.52 -24.17 -3.86
C ASP A 68 8.75 -22.68 -4.09
N THR A 69 8.20 -21.82 -3.22
CA THR A 69 8.27 -20.35 -3.27
C THR A 69 9.66 -19.82 -3.61
N HIS A 70 10.71 -20.30 -2.93
CA HIS A 70 12.09 -19.87 -3.18
C HIS A 70 12.53 -20.18 -4.61
N GLN A 71 12.24 -21.38 -5.12
CA GLN A 71 12.65 -21.82 -6.44
C GLN A 71 11.93 -21.04 -7.54
N VAL A 72 10.61 -20.88 -7.42
CA VAL A 72 9.78 -20.16 -8.40
C VAL A 72 10.17 -18.70 -8.49
N ASN A 73 10.31 -18.02 -7.36
CA ASN A 73 10.61 -16.59 -7.34
C ASN A 73 12.03 -16.30 -7.85
N SER A 74 13.01 -17.15 -7.50
CA SER A 74 14.37 -17.02 -8.06
C SER A 74 14.37 -17.19 -9.58
N ALA A 75 13.64 -18.19 -10.09
CA ALA A 75 13.55 -18.43 -11.53
C ALA A 75 12.83 -17.28 -12.26
N LEU A 76 11.76 -16.75 -11.68
CA LEU A 76 11.02 -15.60 -12.21
C LEU A 76 11.92 -14.36 -12.29
N LEU A 77 12.63 -14.04 -11.20
CA LEU A 77 13.52 -12.88 -11.16
C LEU A 77 14.69 -13.05 -12.14
N ALA A 78 15.31 -14.23 -12.20
CA ALA A 78 16.40 -14.49 -13.14
C ALA A 78 15.95 -14.31 -14.61
N ALA A 79 14.71 -14.70 -14.94
CA ALA A 79 14.16 -14.51 -16.27
C ALA A 79 13.83 -13.04 -16.61
N LEU A 80 13.43 -12.25 -15.61
CA LEU A 80 12.99 -10.87 -15.79
C LEU A 80 14.08 -9.80 -15.56
N ALA A 81 15.12 -10.11 -14.80
CA ALA A 81 16.21 -9.19 -14.50
C ALA A 81 16.86 -8.59 -15.76
N PRO A 82 17.10 -9.34 -16.86
CA PRO A 82 17.67 -8.77 -18.09
C PRO A 82 16.81 -7.68 -18.74
N LEU A 83 15.50 -7.63 -18.45
CA LEU A 83 14.62 -6.60 -18.98
C LEU A 83 14.86 -5.22 -18.34
N ASN A 84 15.54 -5.15 -17.18
CA ASN A 84 15.76 -3.92 -16.41
C ASN A 84 14.47 -3.13 -16.16
N LEU A 85 13.42 -3.83 -15.71
CA LEU A 85 12.15 -3.21 -15.32
C LEU A 85 12.38 -2.12 -14.25
N ALA A 86 11.54 -1.08 -14.26
CA ALA A 86 11.66 0.09 -13.39
C ALA A 86 11.79 -0.26 -11.90
N HIS A 87 11.02 -1.26 -11.44
CA HIS A 87 11.08 -1.73 -10.07
C HIS A 87 10.50 -3.13 -9.86
N LEU A 88 10.92 -3.77 -8.77
CA LEU A 88 10.25 -4.90 -8.14
C LEU A 88 9.48 -4.41 -6.91
N HIS A 89 8.23 -4.83 -6.74
CA HIS A 89 7.41 -4.54 -5.57
C HIS A 89 7.07 -5.86 -4.86
N VAL A 90 7.66 -6.07 -3.70
CA VAL A 90 7.49 -7.29 -2.89
C VAL A 90 6.52 -7.04 -1.75
N ILE A 91 5.49 -7.88 -1.64
CA ILE A 91 4.67 -7.98 -0.43
C ILE A 91 5.30 -9.04 0.47
N HIS A 92 5.75 -8.62 1.64
CA HIS A 92 6.39 -9.49 2.63
C HIS A 92 5.35 -10.39 3.30
N ALA A 93 5.65 -11.69 3.36
CA ALA A 93 4.79 -12.71 3.96
C ALA A 93 5.47 -13.50 5.10
N GLY A 94 6.55 -12.98 5.70
CA GLY A 94 7.20 -13.59 6.87
C GLY A 94 8.55 -14.25 6.62
N ASP A 95 9.09 -14.15 5.40
CA ASP A 95 10.36 -14.77 5.00
C ASP A 95 11.43 -13.69 4.68
N GLU A 96 12.21 -13.35 5.70
CA GLU A 96 13.27 -12.32 5.59
C GLU A 96 14.43 -12.78 4.69
N ASP A 97 14.77 -14.07 4.73
CA ASP A 97 15.85 -14.65 3.93
C ASP A 97 15.53 -14.55 2.43
N LEU A 98 14.26 -14.81 2.07
CA LEU A 98 13.80 -14.63 0.71
C LEU A 98 13.85 -13.16 0.29
N VAL A 99 13.37 -12.22 1.11
CA VAL A 99 13.44 -10.78 0.75
C VAL A 99 14.89 -10.33 0.55
N ALA A 100 15.80 -10.69 1.47
CA ALA A 100 17.22 -10.38 1.33
C ALA A 100 17.84 -10.99 0.07
N ARG A 101 17.38 -12.18 -0.33
CA ARG A 101 17.78 -12.79 -1.60
C ARG A 101 17.25 -12.03 -2.81
N LEU A 102 15.95 -11.71 -2.84
CA LEU A 102 15.34 -10.96 -3.95
C LEU A 102 16.00 -9.59 -4.11
N ARG A 103 16.36 -8.92 -3.01
CA ARG A 103 17.10 -7.65 -3.05
C ARG A 103 18.46 -7.78 -3.74
N ARG A 104 19.20 -8.86 -3.48
CA ARG A 104 20.50 -9.14 -4.10
C ARG A 104 20.39 -9.52 -5.58
N GLU A 105 19.32 -10.23 -5.94
CA GLU A 105 19.11 -10.72 -7.31
C GLU A 105 18.49 -9.67 -8.25
N TRP A 106 17.79 -8.68 -7.70
CA TRP A 106 17.09 -7.67 -8.49
C TRP A 106 17.98 -6.44 -8.80
N PRO A 107 18.14 -6.05 -10.08
CA PRO A 107 19.13 -5.04 -10.47
C PRO A 107 18.68 -3.58 -10.30
N THR A 108 17.38 -3.32 -10.17
CA THR A 108 16.81 -1.96 -10.10
C THR A 108 16.15 -1.70 -8.74
N ALA A 109 15.26 -0.70 -8.66
CA ALA A 109 14.60 -0.33 -7.42
C ALA A 109 13.74 -1.46 -6.85
N LEU A 110 13.80 -1.66 -5.53
CA LEU A 110 12.95 -2.58 -4.79
C LEU A 110 12.01 -1.81 -3.85
N LEU A 111 10.72 -1.97 -4.06
CA LEU A 111 9.63 -1.51 -3.20
C LEU A 111 9.26 -2.63 -2.24
N LEU A 112 9.30 -2.38 -0.93
CA LEU A 112 8.90 -3.35 0.08
C LEU A 112 7.58 -2.96 0.76
N ASN A 113 6.70 -3.94 0.87
CA ASN A 113 5.41 -3.83 1.51
C ASN A 113 5.31 -4.81 2.68
N ARG A 114 5.47 -4.30 3.91
CA ARG A 114 5.18 -5.02 5.15
C ARG A 114 3.76 -4.69 5.60
N ALA A 115 2.78 -5.41 5.08
CA ALA A 115 1.37 -5.20 5.41
C ALA A 115 1.15 -5.27 6.93
N GLY A 116 0.45 -4.27 7.48
CA GLY A 116 0.16 -4.19 8.93
C GLY A 116 1.32 -3.78 9.83
N ALA A 117 2.57 -3.77 9.37
CA ALA A 117 3.71 -3.37 10.21
C ALA A 117 3.67 -1.87 10.55
N PRO A 118 4.12 -1.44 11.74
CA PRO A 118 4.29 -0.03 12.08
C PRO A 118 5.21 0.69 11.07
N LEU A 119 5.04 2.00 10.90
CA LEU A 119 5.84 2.78 9.95
C LEU A 119 7.34 2.71 10.25
N ASP A 120 7.74 2.78 11.54
CA ASP A 120 9.14 2.71 11.96
C ASP A 120 9.81 1.41 11.53
N ALA A 121 9.09 0.28 11.62
CA ALA A 121 9.60 -1.01 11.18
C ALA A 121 9.81 -1.07 9.66
N ARG A 122 9.00 -0.33 8.90
CA ARG A 122 9.18 -0.20 7.44
C ARG A 122 10.36 0.71 7.13
N ILE A 123 10.48 1.85 7.82
CA ILE A 123 11.61 2.78 7.65
C ILE A 123 12.95 2.06 7.90
N ALA A 124 13.00 1.16 8.89
CA ALA A 124 14.19 0.36 9.15
C ALA A 124 14.65 -0.51 7.95
N ASP A 125 13.75 -0.88 7.02
CA ASP A 125 14.15 -1.58 5.78
C ASP A 125 14.95 -0.69 4.82
N LEU A 126 14.73 0.63 4.86
CA LEU A 126 15.53 1.60 4.09
C LEU A 126 16.92 1.71 4.69
N ASP A 127 17.01 1.85 6.01
CA ASP A 127 18.29 1.95 6.74
C ASP A 127 19.14 0.67 6.59
N ALA A 128 18.49 -0.49 6.47
CA ALA A 128 19.12 -1.78 6.23
C ALA A 128 19.43 -2.08 4.75
N GLU A 129 19.16 -1.14 3.83
CA GLU A 129 19.30 -1.29 2.38
C GLU A 129 18.52 -2.49 1.78
N LEU A 130 17.51 -2.98 2.50
CA LEU A 130 16.62 -4.05 2.05
C LEU A 130 15.61 -3.55 1.01
N ALA A 131 15.29 -2.25 1.03
CA ALA A 131 14.38 -1.62 0.09
C ALA A 131 14.88 -0.22 -0.30
N ASP A 132 14.52 0.22 -1.51
CA ASP A 132 14.73 1.60 -1.97
C ASP A 132 13.50 2.47 -1.66
N VAL A 133 12.32 1.84 -1.53
CA VAL A 133 11.04 2.50 -1.24
C VAL A 133 10.18 1.60 -0.35
N VAL A 134 9.51 2.21 0.63
CA VAL A 134 8.53 1.53 1.48
C VAL A 134 7.12 1.99 1.14
N THR A 135 6.15 1.07 1.23
CA THR A 135 4.75 1.38 0.90
C THR A 135 3.93 1.72 2.14
N VAL A 136 2.99 2.66 1.99
CA VAL A 136 2.23 3.27 3.10
C VAL A 136 0.71 3.20 2.95
N ALA A 137 0.20 2.40 2.00
CA ALA A 137 -1.22 2.19 1.63
C ALA A 137 -2.30 2.79 2.58
N ALA A 138 -2.65 2.09 3.67
CA ALA A 138 -3.72 2.53 4.58
C ALA A 138 -3.43 3.88 5.27
N ALA A 139 -2.17 4.18 5.57
CA ALA A 139 -1.79 5.48 6.11
C ALA A 139 -2.02 6.59 5.07
N ALA A 140 -1.67 6.37 3.80
CA ALA A 140 -1.92 7.34 2.73
C ALA A 140 -3.42 7.52 2.43
N LEU A 141 -4.22 6.44 2.53
CA LEU A 141 -5.68 6.53 2.41
C LEU A 141 -6.27 7.46 3.47
N ALA A 142 -5.87 7.28 4.73
CA ALA A 142 -6.40 8.06 5.85
C ALA A 142 -5.77 9.44 6.02
N ASN A 143 -4.63 9.71 5.38
CA ASN A 143 -3.85 10.94 5.56
C ASN A 143 -3.53 11.55 4.20
N PRO A 144 -4.40 12.40 3.64
CA PRO A 144 -4.17 13.03 2.34
C PRO A 144 -2.90 13.91 2.31
N ASP A 145 -2.47 14.36 3.48
CA ASP A 145 -1.26 15.15 3.73
C ASP A 145 -0.14 14.35 4.41
N LEU A 146 -0.11 13.02 4.23
CA LEU A 146 0.87 12.12 4.85
C LEU A 146 2.32 12.63 4.77
N PRO A 147 2.86 13.09 3.63
CA PRO A 147 4.24 13.57 3.57
C PRO A 147 4.53 14.72 4.55
N ALA A 148 3.61 15.68 4.68
CA ALA A 148 3.75 16.79 5.62
C ALA A 148 3.71 16.31 7.08
N ARG A 149 2.83 15.34 7.39
CA ARG A 149 2.77 14.73 8.73
C ARG A 149 4.06 14.03 9.09
N LEU A 150 4.63 13.25 8.17
CA LEU A 150 5.89 12.54 8.40
C LEU A 150 7.05 13.52 8.61
N GLN A 151 7.14 14.58 7.80
CA GLN A 151 8.17 15.61 7.94
C GLN A 151 8.08 16.37 9.27
N ALA A 152 6.86 16.66 9.75
CA ALA A 152 6.62 17.37 11.00
C ALA A 152 6.54 16.46 12.24
N ASN A 153 6.67 15.13 12.07
CA ASN A 153 6.39 14.13 13.10
C ASN A 153 5.01 14.34 13.77
N ALA A 154 4.00 14.66 12.95
CA ALA A 154 2.65 14.96 13.40
C ALA A 154 1.80 13.69 13.55
N PRO A 155 0.73 13.71 14.37
CA PRO A 155 -0.18 12.57 14.51
C PRO A 155 -0.82 12.17 13.18
N LEU A 156 -0.94 10.86 12.95
CA LEU A 156 -1.65 10.31 11.79
C LEU A 156 -3.12 10.04 12.14
N ASN A 157 -4.01 10.30 11.19
CA ASN A 157 -5.38 9.85 11.22
C ASN A 157 -5.40 8.31 11.22
N ALA A 158 -6.33 7.74 11.99
CA ALA A 158 -6.61 6.30 11.96
C ALA A 158 -7.46 5.97 10.73
N ALA A 159 -7.05 4.97 9.97
CA ALA A 159 -7.85 4.43 8.89
C ALA A 159 -9.03 3.63 9.45
N ASP A 160 -10.20 3.75 8.83
CA ASP A 160 -11.38 2.94 9.14
C ASP A 160 -11.53 1.80 8.12
N PRO A 161 -11.23 0.53 8.49
CA PRO A 161 -11.35 -0.60 7.56
C PRO A 161 -12.78 -0.86 7.09
N ALA A 162 -13.81 -0.40 7.81
CA ALA A 162 -15.21 -0.60 7.42
C ALA A 162 -15.59 0.18 6.16
N THR A 163 -14.79 1.20 5.79
CA THR A 163 -15.05 2.10 4.65
C THR A 163 -14.08 1.88 3.48
N PHE A 164 -13.20 0.88 3.53
CA PHE A 164 -12.20 0.64 2.47
C PHE A 164 -12.80 0.27 1.11
N TYR A 165 -13.99 -0.33 1.10
CA TYR A 165 -14.62 -0.83 -0.12
C TYR A 165 -16.10 -0.48 -0.18
N GLY A 166 -16.56 -0.05 -1.35
CA GLY A 166 -17.95 0.39 -1.57
C GLY A 166 -18.20 1.78 -0.99
N GLY A 167 -19.45 2.05 -0.61
CA GLY A 167 -19.84 3.29 0.07
C GLY A 167 -19.94 4.52 -0.83
N ASP A 168 -19.66 5.69 -0.23
CA ASP A 168 -19.68 7.01 -0.86
C ASP A 168 -18.39 7.78 -0.54
N HIS A 169 -18.43 9.10 -0.36
CA HIS A 169 -17.29 9.94 0.04
C HIS A 169 -16.71 9.61 1.42
N THR A 170 -17.47 8.94 2.29
CA THR A 170 -17.13 8.67 3.69
C THR A 170 -16.01 7.65 3.80
N GLY A 171 -14.91 8.00 4.48
CA GLY A 171 -13.71 7.17 4.57
C GLY A 171 -12.90 7.10 3.26
N TYR A 172 -13.17 8.00 2.30
CA TYR A 172 -12.47 8.07 1.02
C TYR A 172 -11.88 9.47 0.77
N THR A 173 -12.71 10.51 0.82
CA THR A 173 -12.30 11.91 0.51
C THR A 173 -12.46 12.87 1.68
N ASP A 174 -12.98 12.41 2.82
CA ASP A 174 -13.35 13.22 3.98
C ASP A 174 -12.38 13.10 5.17
N TYR A 175 -11.27 12.36 5.02
CA TYR A 175 -10.20 12.37 6.02
C TYR A 175 -9.59 13.79 6.14
N PRO A 176 -9.49 14.35 7.36
CA PRO A 176 -9.03 15.73 7.54
C PRO A 176 -7.52 15.86 7.33
N THR A 177 -7.08 17.00 6.79
CA THR A 177 -5.67 17.44 6.83
C THR A 177 -5.33 18.07 8.19
N LEU A 178 -4.04 18.27 8.47
CA LEU A 178 -3.56 18.98 9.67
C LEU A 178 -4.22 20.37 9.82
N ASP A 179 -4.30 21.13 8.74
CA ASP A 179 -4.87 22.48 8.76
C ASP A 179 -6.38 22.47 9.03
N ALA A 180 -7.13 21.52 8.43
CA ALA A 180 -8.57 21.38 8.63
C ALA A 180 -8.93 20.92 10.06
N GLY A 181 -8.07 20.12 10.71
CA GLY A 181 -8.23 19.71 12.10
C GLY A 181 -8.00 20.84 13.11
N THR A 182 -7.32 21.92 12.70
CA THR A 182 -6.97 23.04 13.59
C THR A 182 -8.05 24.12 13.65
N GLU A 183 -8.98 24.19 12.67
CA GLU A 183 -10.08 25.17 12.65
C GLU A 183 -11.24 24.86 13.61
N ALA A 184 -11.31 23.67 14.21
CA ALA A 184 -12.43 23.26 15.07
C ALA A 184 -12.45 23.88 16.49
N THR A 185 -11.50 24.77 16.82
CA THR A 185 -11.42 25.39 18.16
C THR A 185 -11.52 26.92 18.15
N TRP A 186 -12.32 27.51 17.26
CA TRP A 186 -12.73 28.91 17.47
C TRP A 186 -13.95 28.98 18.40
N HIS A 187 -13.66 29.18 19.69
CA HIS A 187 -14.65 29.54 20.70
C HIS A 187 -15.50 30.74 20.25
N ARG A 188 -16.75 30.50 19.85
CA ARG A 188 -17.79 31.53 19.98
C ARG A 188 -18.10 31.71 21.47
N ARG A 189 -17.32 32.53 22.16
CA ARG A 189 -17.83 33.23 23.34
C ARG A 189 -18.89 34.20 22.85
N ALA A 190 -20.13 33.74 22.80
CA ALA A 190 -21.27 34.64 22.78
C ALA A 190 -21.25 35.41 24.10
N THR A 191 -20.79 36.66 24.08
CA THR A 191 -21.09 37.62 25.14
C THR A 191 -22.59 37.85 25.13
N ARG A 192 -23.34 37.12 25.97
CA ARG A 192 -24.67 37.55 26.40
C ARG A 192 -24.49 38.84 27.19
N ARG A 193 -24.82 39.99 26.59
CA ARG A 193 -25.19 41.18 27.36
C ARG A 193 -26.48 40.84 28.12
N ALA A 194 -26.45 41.00 29.43
CA ALA A 194 -27.66 40.97 30.25
C ALA A 194 -28.62 42.08 29.80
N PRO A 195 -29.94 41.84 29.81
CA PRO A 195 -30.91 42.91 29.56
C PRO A 195 -30.88 43.92 30.73
N VAL A 196 -30.91 45.20 30.37
CA VAL A 196 -31.06 46.31 31.31
C VAL A 196 -32.52 46.34 31.77
N GLU A 197 -32.75 46.22 33.08
CA GLU A 197 -34.04 46.44 33.73
C GLU A 197 -34.49 47.90 33.51
N ALA A 198 -35.72 48.09 33.03
CA ALA A 198 -36.37 49.40 32.97
C ALA A 198 -36.99 49.72 34.35
N PRO A 199 -36.89 50.97 34.85
CA PRO A 199 -37.47 51.35 36.13
C PRO A 199 -39.00 51.48 36.05
N PRO A 200 -39.71 51.34 37.19
CA PRO A 200 -41.17 51.34 37.21
C PRO A 200 -41.74 52.73 36.98
N GLU A 201 -42.74 52.83 36.10
CA GLU A 201 -43.59 54.01 35.96
C GLU A 201 -44.53 54.10 37.16
N GLY A 202 -44.33 55.12 37.99
CA GLY A 202 -45.30 55.57 38.97
C GLY A 202 -46.02 56.80 38.43
N GLU A 203 -47.30 56.66 38.10
CA GLU A 203 -48.21 57.80 37.99
C GLU A 203 -49.14 57.79 39.21
N GLY A 204 -48.91 58.79 40.07
CA GLY A 204 -49.81 59.16 41.15
C GLY A 204 -50.93 60.04 40.62
N THR A 205 -52.13 59.76 41.14
CA THR A 205 -53.28 60.65 41.13
C THR A 205 -53.04 61.85 42.05
N GLY A 206 -53.37 63.06 41.59
CA GLY A 206 -53.36 64.30 42.39
C GLY A 206 -53.22 65.57 41.58
#